data_AF-A0A1L9VPC6-F1
#
_entry.id   AF-A0A1L9VPC6-F1
#
_cell.length_a   1.000
_cell.length_b   1.000
_cell.length_c   1.000
_cell.angle_alpha   90.00
_cell.angle_beta   90.00
_cell.angle_gamma   90.00
#
_symmetry.space_group_name_H-M   'P 1'
#
loop_
_entity.id
_entity.type
_entity.pdbx_description
1 polymer ?
#
loop_
_entity_poly.entity_id
_entity_poly.type
_entity_poly.pdbx_seq_one_letter_code
_entity_poly.pdbx_strand_id
1 'polypeptide(L)'
;MKIKIQISEWPEGTTHYEDCPTITDEMVNEVKVMQILTEGNCSCTPHLIDFNLTSQMEDHFVPGGYVLVLLMEKVPGCNLRDFGEFPLEKRNRVRIAFSKAVR
;
A
#
# COMPACT_ATOMS: atom_id res chain seq x y z
N MET A 1 -10.17 6.80 -10.15
CA MET A 1 -8.70 6.72 -9.98
C MET A 1 -8.32 7.04 -8.53
N LYS A 2 -7.35 6.31 -7.98
CA LYS A 2 -6.78 6.48 -6.63
C LYS A 2 -5.26 6.58 -6.77
N ILE A 3 -4.65 7.47 -6.00
CA ILE A 3 -3.19 7.59 -5.89
C ILE A 3 -2.80 7.17 -4.47
N LYS A 4 -1.86 6.23 -4.34
CA LYS A 4 -1.20 5.91 -3.06
C LYS A 4 0.26 6.36 -3.17
N ILE A 5 0.75 7.02 -2.14
CA ILE A 5 2.16 7.41 -2.02
C ILE A 5 2.73 6.65 -0.84
N GLN A 6 3.87 6.02 -1.06
CA GLN A 6 4.71 5.40 -0.04
C GLN A 6 6.07 6.08 -0.05
N ILE A 7 6.57 6.38 1.13
CA ILE A 7 7.85 7.06 1.33
C ILE A 7 8.64 6.19 2.30
N SER A 8 9.94 6.00 2.06
CA SER A 8 10.82 5.30 3.00
C SER A 8 10.78 5.93 4.38
N GLU A 9 10.80 5.10 5.42
CA GLU A 9 10.96 5.60 6.79
C GLU A 9 12.33 6.23 6.97
N TRP A 10 12.38 7.33 7.72
CA TRP A 10 13.65 7.93 8.13
C TRP A 10 14.24 7.06 9.25
N PRO A 11 15.45 6.53 9.11
CA PRO A 11 16.03 5.72 10.17
C PRO A 11 16.38 6.61 11.38
N GLU A 12 15.59 6.54 12.45
CA GLU A 12 15.92 7.21 13.70
C GLU A 12 17.19 6.59 14.30
N GLY A 13 18.24 7.39 14.47
CA GLY A 13 19.46 6.99 15.18
C GLY A 13 20.58 6.40 14.32
N THR A 14 20.42 6.31 13.00
CA THR A 14 21.50 5.84 12.11
C THR A 14 22.37 7.02 11.69
N THR A 15 23.58 7.10 12.26
CA THR A 15 24.58 8.15 11.95
C THR A 15 25.35 7.89 10.66
N HIS A 16 25.11 6.76 9.99
CA HIS A 16 25.80 6.37 8.75
C HIS A 16 24.80 6.21 7.60
N TYR A 17 24.95 7.09 6.61
CA TYR A 17 24.17 7.14 5.37
C TYR A 17 24.35 5.88 4.50
N GLU A 18 25.42 5.11 4.72
CA GLU A 18 25.76 3.92 3.94
C GLU A 18 24.89 2.69 4.27
N ASP A 19 24.11 2.73 5.36
CA ASP A 19 23.19 1.65 5.79
C ASP A 19 21.72 1.91 5.39
N CYS A 20 21.46 2.88 4.52
CA CYS A 20 20.10 3.23 4.08
C CYS A 20 19.54 2.15 3.14
N PRO A 21 18.38 1.51 3.41
CA PRO A 21 17.81 0.54 2.49
C PRO A 21 17.26 1.28 1.27
N THR A 22 18.04 1.27 0.19
CA THR A 22 17.81 2.01 -1.06
C THR A 22 16.48 1.62 -1.72
N ILE A 23 15.96 0.44 -1.39
CA ILE A 23 14.67 -0.14 -1.76
C ILE A 23 14.29 -1.08 -0.61
N THR A 24 13.06 -0.99 -0.07
CA THR A 24 12.63 -1.92 0.99
C THR A 24 11.89 -3.12 0.40
N ASP A 25 12.00 -4.29 1.04
CA ASP A 25 11.30 -5.50 0.60
C ASP A 25 9.78 -5.30 0.55
N GLU A 26 9.22 -4.46 1.42
CA GLU A 26 7.79 -4.13 1.43
C GLU A 26 7.39 -3.39 0.16
N MET A 27 8.21 -2.44 -0.30
CA MET A 27 7.95 -1.69 -1.53
C MET A 27 7.94 -2.60 -2.76
N VAL A 28 8.98 -3.44 -2.89
CA VAL A 28 9.08 -4.40 -4.01
C VAL A 28 7.91 -5.38 -3.97
N ASN A 29 7.60 -5.90 -2.78
CA ASN A 29 6.54 -6.86 -2.61
C ASN A 29 5.17 -6.25 -2.95
N GLU A 30 4.90 -5.00 -2.54
CA GLU A 30 3.63 -4.35 -2.87
C GLU A 30 3.45 -4.18 -4.39
N VAL A 31 4.45 -3.63 -5.09
CA VAL A 31 4.38 -3.47 -6.55
C VAL A 31 4.16 -4.82 -7.24
N LYS A 32 4.94 -5.83 -6.86
CA LYS A 32 4.87 -7.17 -7.44
C LYS A 32 3.51 -7.83 -7.20
N VAL A 33 2.99 -7.78 -5.97
CA VAL A 33 1.69 -8.36 -5.62
C VAL A 33 0.57 -7.66 -6.40
N MET A 34 0.62 -6.33 -6.49
CA MET A 34 -0.36 -5.55 -7.25
C MET A 34 -0.35 -5.88 -8.76
N GLN A 35 0.84 -6.07 -9.35
CA GLN A 35 0.96 -6.53 -10.74
C GLN A 35 0.34 -7.90 -10.94
N ILE A 36 0.70 -8.88 -10.11
CA ILE A 36 0.17 -10.26 -10.18
C ILE A 36 -1.36 -10.26 -10.07
N LEU A 37 -1.92 -9.51 -9.12
CA LEU A 37 -3.37 -9.43 -8.92
C LEU A 37 -4.09 -8.76 -10.10
N THR A 38 -3.45 -7.76 -10.71
CA THR A 38 -3.98 -7.05 -11.88
C THR A 38 -3.97 -7.95 -13.11
N GLU A 39 -2.85 -8.64 -13.37
CA GLU A 39 -2.71 -9.62 -14.46
C GLU A 39 -3.69 -10.79 -14.30
N GLY A 40 -3.93 -11.21 -13.05
CA GLY A 40 -4.92 -12.22 -12.69
C GLY A 40 -6.38 -11.74 -12.76
N ASN A 41 -6.65 -10.49 -13.15
CA ASN A 41 -7.99 -9.87 -13.15
C ASN A 41 -8.72 -10.06 -11.81
N CYS A 42 -8.03 -9.87 -10.69
CA CYS A 42 -8.63 -10.04 -9.37
C CYS A 42 -9.73 -9.00 -9.14
N SER A 43 -10.98 -9.47 -9.02
CA SER A 43 -12.15 -8.59 -8.79
C SER A 43 -12.21 -7.97 -7.40
N CYS A 44 -11.38 -8.45 -6.46
CA CYS A 44 -11.37 -8.02 -5.07
C CYS A 44 -10.32 -6.94 -4.75
N THR A 45 -9.44 -6.62 -5.69
CA THR A 45 -8.38 -5.63 -5.51
C THR A 45 -8.42 -4.59 -6.62
N PRO A 46 -8.07 -3.32 -6.33
CA PRO A 46 -8.00 -2.32 -7.38
C PRO A 46 -6.93 -2.70 -8.40
N HIS A 47 -7.23 -2.58 -9.69
CA HIS A 47 -6.23 -2.79 -10.74
C HIS A 47 -5.15 -1.71 -10.67
N LEU A 48 -3.89 -2.13 -10.77
CA LEU A 48 -2.76 -1.24 -10.94
C LEU A 48 -2.81 -0.68 -12.37
N ILE A 49 -2.85 0.65 -12.48
CA ILE A 49 -2.82 1.35 -13.76
C ILE A 49 -1.37 1.63 -14.14
N ASP A 50 -0.60 2.18 -13.20
CA ASP A 50 0.82 2.52 -13.39
C ASP A 50 1.51 2.73 -12.03
N PHE A 51 2.84 2.80 -12.01
CA PHE A 51 3.61 3.20 -10.83
C PHE A 51 4.87 3.97 -11.21
N ASN A 52 5.29 4.87 -10.33
CA ASN A 52 6.57 5.57 -10.44
C ASN A 52 7.36 5.41 -9.15
N LEU A 53 8.58 4.88 -9.26
CA LEU A 53 9.54 4.77 -8.16
C LEU A 53 10.64 5.79 -8.38
N THR A 54 10.96 6.57 -7.35
CA THR A 54 12.04 7.55 -7.41
C THR A 54 12.91 7.46 -6.17
N SER A 55 14.15 7.00 -6.34
CA SER A 55 15.19 7.09 -5.33
C SER A 55 15.51 8.55 -5.03
N GLN A 56 15.77 8.84 -3.77
CA GLN A 56 15.99 10.19 -3.28
C GLN A 56 17.49 10.42 -3.04
N MET A 57 18.03 11.46 -3.69
CA MET A 57 19.43 11.83 -3.59
C MET A 57 19.70 12.59 -2.29
N GLU A 58 20.98 12.82 -1.96
CA GLU A 58 21.46 13.57 -0.79
C GLU A 58 20.77 14.93 -0.59
N ASP A 59 20.40 15.60 -1.69
CA ASP A 59 19.80 16.93 -1.71
C ASP A 59 18.26 16.93 -1.77
N HIS A 60 17.63 15.74 -1.74
CA HIS A 60 16.18 15.61 -1.75
C HIS A 60 15.58 15.62 -0.33
N PHE A 61 14.25 15.50 -0.22
CA PHE A 61 13.55 15.57 1.08
C PHE A 61 13.72 14.32 1.95
N VAL A 62 14.09 13.19 1.35
CA VAL A 62 14.33 11.93 2.08
C VAL A 62 15.66 11.30 1.60
N PRO A 63 16.82 11.91 1.87
CA PRO A 63 18.11 11.42 1.40
C PRO A 63 18.35 9.92 1.61
N GLY A 64 18.79 9.22 0.56
CA GLY A 64 19.06 7.78 0.57
C GLY A 64 17.81 6.91 0.49
N GLY A 65 16.63 7.51 0.60
CA GLY A 65 15.33 6.84 0.60
C GLY A 65 14.67 6.72 -0.77
N TYR A 66 13.35 6.51 -0.77
CA TYR A 66 12.54 6.44 -1.98
C TYR A 66 11.16 7.08 -1.80
N VAL A 67 10.57 7.47 -2.94
CA VAL A 67 9.16 7.79 -3.08
C VAL A 67 8.56 6.87 -4.14
N LEU A 68 7.58 6.07 -3.76
CA LEU A 68 6.77 5.24 -4.65
C LEU A 68 5.38 5.86 -4.79
N VAL A 69 4.97 6.11 -6.03
CA VAL A 69 3.63 6.55 -6.38
C VAL A 69 2.94 5.42 -7.13
N LEU A 70 1.83 4.92 -6.59
CA LEU A 70 0.99 3.90 -7.21
C LEU A 70 -0.29 4.55 -7.74
N LEU A 71 -0.54 4.38 -9.03
CA LEU A 71 -1.77 4.79 -9.69
C LEU A 71 -2.69 3.58 -9.85
N MET A 72 -3.87 3.64 -9.24
CA MET A 72 -4.78 2.50 -9.18
C MET A 72 -6.21 2.88 -9.58
N GLU A 73 -6.97 1.87 -9.97
CA GLU A 73 -8.42 1.96 -10.05
C GLU A 73 -9.00 2.43 -8.70
N LYS A 74 -10.05 3.26 -8.76
CA LYS A 74 -10.81 3.61 -7.55
C LYS A 74 -12.00 2.66 -7.44
N VAL A 75 -11.90 1.70 -6.53
CA VAL A 75 -13.00 0.77 -6.23
C VAL A 75 -14.07 1.45 -5.36
N PRO A 76 -15.36 1.14 -5.57
CA PRO A 76 -16.43 1.60 -4.70
C PRO A 76 -16.32 0.90 -3.33
N GLY A 77 -16.55 1.65 -2.25
CA GLY A 77 -16.51 1.10 -0.91
C GLY A 77 -16.37 2.16 0.17
N CYS A 78 -16.44 1.74 1.42
CA CYS A 78 -16.15 2.57 2.59
C CYS A 78 -15.05 1.90 3.42
N ASN A 79 -14.20 2.72 4.02
CA ASN A 79 -13.23 2.22 4.99
C ASN A 79 -13.98 1.79 6.26
N LEU A 80 -13.58 0.66 6.85
CA LEU A 80 -14.16 0.10 8.06
C LEU A 80 -13.43 0.59 9.34
N ARG A 81 -12.80 1.77 9.31
CA ARG A 81 -12.09 2.36 10.48
C ARG A 81 -13.00 2.53 11.69
N ASP A 82 -14.27 2.85 11.45
CA ASP A 82 -15.35 3.03 12.43
C ASP A 82 -16.14 1.72 12.68
N PHE A 83 -15.61 0.57 12.28
CA PHE A 83 -16.28 -0.72 12.42
C PHE A 83 -16.80 -0.98 13.85
N GLY A 84 -16.06 -0.56 14.87
CA GLY A 84 -16.45 -0.71 16.28
C GLY A 84 -17.74 0.02 16.65
N GLU A 85 -18.03 1.14 15.98
CA GLU A 85 -19.18 2.02 16.21
C GLU A 85 -20.44 1.54 15.49
N PHE A 86 -20.30 0.61 14.53
CA PHE A 86 -21.44 0.09 13.81
C PHE A 86 -22.40 -0.70 14.71
N PRO A 87 -23.72 -0.63 14.44
CA PRO A 87 -24.69 -1.52 15.07
C PRO A 87 -24.27 -2.99 14.94
N LEU A 88 -24.61 -3.80 15.95
CA LEU A 88 -24.19 -5.20 16.03
C LEU A 88 -24.54 -5.99 14.75
N GLU A 89 -25.73 -5.75 14.18
CA GLU A 89 -26.18 -6.38 12.94
C GLU A 89 -25.22 -6.10 11.77
N LYS A 90 -24.84 -4.83 11.55
CA LYS A 90 -23.90 -4.44 10.49
C LYS A 90 -22.51 -5.04 10.73
N ARG A 91 -22.05 -5.07 11.99
CA ARG A 91 -20.78 -5.73 12.35
C ARG A 91 -20.79 -7.21 12.03
N ASN A 92 -21.90 -7.90 12.31
CA ASN A 92 -22.06 -9.32 12.01
C ASN A 92 -22.05 -9.60 10.51
N ARG A 93 -22.70 -8.76 9.70
CA ARG A 93 -22.65 -8.87 8.24
C ARG A 93 -21.22 -8.76 7.69
N VAL A 94 -20.43 -7.81 8.19
CA VAL A 94 -19.01 -7.65 7.82
C VAL A 94 -18.20 -8.87 8.24
N ARG A 95 -18.38 -9.39 9.46
CA ARG A 95 -17.69 -10.61 9.94
C ARG A 95 -17.99 -11.82 9.04
N ILE A 96 -19.26 -12.03 8.71
CA ILE A 96 -19.68 -13.11 7.80
C ILE A 96 -19.05 -12.94 6.42
N ALA A 97 -19.06 -11.73 5.87
CA ALA A 97 -18.44 -11.45 4.57
C ALA A 97 -16.93 -11.75 4.60
N PHE A 98 -16.23 -11.34 5.66
CA PHE A 98 -14.82 -11.63 5.86
C PHE A 98 -14.55 -13.13 5.99
N SER A 99 -15.33 -13.86 6.80
CA SER A 99 -15.21 -15.32 6.93
C SER A 99 -15.45 -16.08 5.62
N LYS A 100 -16.28 -15.55 4.72
CA LYS A 100 -16.50 -16.12 3.39
C LYS A 100 -15.35 -15.87 2.42
N ALA A 101 -14.62 -14.77 2.58
CA ALA A 101 -13.51 -14.41 1.69
C ALA A 101 -12.20 -15.13 2.02
N VAL A 102 -12.03 -15.62 3.26
CA VAL A 102 -10.83 -16.36 3.71
C VAL A 102 -10.90 -17.87 3.36
N ARG A 103 -12.07 -18.37 2.98
CA ARG A 103 -12.28 -19.76 2.55
C ARG A 103 -12.11 -19.90 1.04
#